data_AF-A0AAF0MJ17-F1
#
_entry.id   AF-A0AAF0MJ17-F1
#
_cell.length_a   1.000
_cell.length_b   1.000
_cell.length_c   1.000
_cell.angle_alpha   90.00
_cell.angle_beta   90.00
_cell.angle_gamma   90.00
#
_symmetry.space_group_name_H-M   'P 1'
#
loop_
_entity.id
_entity.type
_entity.pdbx_description
1 polymer ?
#
loop_
_entity_poly.entity_id
_entity_poly.type
_entity_poly.pdbx_seq_one_letter_code
_entity_poly.pdbx_strand_id
1 'polypeptide(L)'
;MSSFLEPIDAVGVGDVTIVPDATRPVAAVVTGDDVRWVTWPDAPLPDGAVDEVGVLATDGGAWVVYGSLEEVGDDLDEMSRTAVHVTPTGVTCTVDLGDRRVLGADVEGLWIGDPRDASMWMGEDEDSEDDGLEDPEDDDGDSDDPLDGVDPETLPWAPSEPFWPPPEEWAATLAAGEEPEDEDPELLDDDDADDDGPRYFWSAGSDADDEDDFPRRSGAPAVPAPPLPTPPTELVLVGTDGSRTTIAVDHLVEDVRRTGSVLTIRYMPTGPRRTPDLMGGLTYHYDAREVDLDVAVGLPSVVTTDDLPSRPASDEDETSWEDEQERLEAARAPWTERFDLTDVEGAHWPLHDLDAAARERAVADLVGVFEALDQPGILWTRDHPEPRRSASDYRAVEVTVEGEWPATEVVVSFEHRTVPYLRLRRRYRVFDDAGHVQDRPYVGVHLDEDIDSGHIADRSDAVDGVLDI
;
A
#
# COMPACT_ATOMS: atom_id res chain seq x y z
N MET A 1 -3.15 -19.09 11.92
CA MET A 1 -1.74 -18.78 11.61
C MET A 1 -1.05 -19.99 11.00
N SER A 2 -0.41 -19.80 9.84
CA SER A 2 0.46 -20.82 9.25
C SER A 2 1.70 -21.01 10.12
N SER A 3 2.04 -22.26 10.44
CA SER A 3 3.32 -22.56 11.08
C SER A 3 4.49 -22.53 10.09
N PHE A 4 4.20 -22.44 8.79
CA PHE A 4 5.23 -22.39 7.75
C PHE A 4 5.79 -20.99 7.56
N LEU A 5 7.06 -20.92 7.19
CA LEU A 5 7.73 -19.70 6.74
C LEU A 5 7.00 -19.12 5.52
N GLU A 6 6.76 -17.82 5.56
CA GLU A 6 6.15 -17.03 4.49
C GLU A 6 7.27 -16.24 3.77
N PRO A 7 7.73 -16.70 2.60
CA PRO A 7 8.92 -16.14 1.98
C PRO A 7 8.62 -14.75 1.40
N ILE A 8 9.36 -13.73 1.86
CA ILE A 8 9.33 -12.41 1.24
C ILE A 8 10.08 -12.38 -0.10
N ASP A 9 11.23 -13.05 -0.19
CA ASP A 9 12.01 -13.26 -1.40
C ASP A 9 13.01 -14.42 -1.14
N ALA A 10 13.76 -14.82 -2.15
CA ALA A 10 14.82 -15.81 -2.06
C ALA A 10 16.12 -15.28 -2.69
N VAL A 11 17.10 -14.95 -1.84
CA VAL A 11 18.35 -14.33 -2.27
C VAL A 11 19.47 -15.37 -2.39
N GLY A 12 20.08 -15.47 -3.57
CA GLY A 12 21.25 -16.30 -3.81
C GLY A 12 22.55 -15.63 -3.38
N VAL A 13 23.30 -16.26 -2.47
CA VAL A 13 24.64 -15.84 -2.01
C VAL A 13 25.63 -16.98 -2.27
N GLY A 14 26.28 -16.96 -3.44
CA GLY A 14 27.15 -18.05 -3.88
C GLY A 14 26.37 -19.34 -4.14
N ASP A 15 26.65 -20.40 -3.38
CA ASP A 15 25.95 -21.69 -3.43
C ASP A 15 24.83 -21.82 -2.37
N VAL A 16 24.56 -20.74 -1.64
CA VAL A 16 23.56 -20.68 -0.57
C VAL A 16 22.38 -19.83 -1.02
N THR A 17 21.18 -20.18 -0.57
CA THR A 17 19.99 -19.32 -0.71
C THR A 17 19.51 -18.89 0.68
N ILE A 18 19.28 -17.60 0.87
CA ILE A 18 18.67 -17.03 2.07
C ILE A 18 17.20 -16.75 1.74
N VAL A 19 16.29 -17.30 2.54
CA VAL A 19 14.84 -17.13 2.40
C VAL A 19 14.30 -16.52 3.69
N PRO A 20 14.21 -15.19 3.79
CA PRO A 20 13.65 -14.51 4.95
C PRO A 20 12.13 -14.69 5.03
N ASP A 21 11.60 -14.64 6.23
CA ASP A 21 10.17 -14.61 6.50
C ASP A 21 9.62 -13.18 6.42
N ALA A 22 8.43 -13.02 5.86
CA ALA A 22 7.78 -11.72 5.67
C ALA A 22 7.25 -11.12 6.99
N THR A 23 6.93 -11.93 8.00
CA THR A 23 6.25 -11.45 9.22
C THR A 23 7.05 -11.69 10.49
N ARG A 24 8.06 -12.57 10.44
CA ARG A 24 8.80 -13.05 11.61
C ARG A 24 10.31 -12.81 11.52
N PRO A 25 11.02 -12.78 12.67
CA PRO A 25 12.46 -12.49 12.72
C PRO A 25 13.31 -13.72 12.37
N VAL A 26 13.07 -14.35 11.22
CA VAL A 26 13.72 -15.61 10.83
C VAL A 26 14.00 -15.68 9.33
N ALA A 27 15.11 -16.33 8.98
CA ALA A 27 15.41 -16.76 7.63
C ALA A 27 15.86 -18.22 7.61
N ALA A 28 15.42 -18.96 6.59
CA ALA A 28 16.02 -20.22 6.20
C ALA A 28 17.26 -19.96 5.35
N VAL A 29 18.40 -20.51 5.74
CA VAL A 29 19.64 -20.52 4.97
C VAL A 29 19.80 -21.93 4.40
N VAL A 30 19.68 -22.05 3.08
CA VAL A 30 19.60 -23.32 2.37
C VAL A 30 20.87 -23.56 1.57
N THR A 31 21.48 -24.74 1.73
CA THR A 31 22.65 -25.17 0.95
C THR A 31 22.40 -26.58 0.43
N GLY A 32 22.00 -26.70 -0.84
CA GLY A 32 21.49 -27.97 -1.37
C GLY A 32 20.23 -28.41 -0.62
N ASP A 33 20.30 -29.53 0.08
CA ASP A 33 19.20 -30.05 0.90
C ASP A 33 19.31 -29.67 2.39
N ASP A 34 20.44 -29.07 2.81
CA ASP A 34 20.66 -28.67 4.20
C ASP A 34 20.01 -27.32 4.49
N VAL A 35 19.30 -27.22 5.61
CA VAL A 35 18.62 -26.00 6.08
C VAL A 35 19.17 -25.59 7.44
N ARG A 36 19.54 -24.31 7.57
CA ARG A 36 19.95 -23.70 8.83
C ARG A 36 19.09 -22.46 9.09
N TRP A 37 18.69 -22.28 10.35
CA TRP A 37 17.94 -21.11 10.77
C TRP A 37 18.85 -19.97 11.21
N VAL A 38 18.50 -18.75 10.80
CA VAL A 38 19.04 -17.51 11.33
C VAL A 38 17.88 -16.72 11.88
N THR A 39 17.99 -16.24 13.12
CA THR A 39 16.92 -15.53 13.82
C THR A 39 17.44 -14.24 14.45
N TRP A 40 16.55 -13.25 14.62
CA TRP A 40 16.87 -11.94 15.19
C TRP A 40 15.74 -11.35 16.04
N PRO A 41 15.24 -12.07 17.06
CA PRO A 41 14.10 -11.60 17.85
C PRO A 41 14.40 -10.33 18.66
N ASP A 42 15.68 -10.00 18.86
CA ASP A 42 16.12 -8.81 19.58
C ASP A 42 16.37 -7.60 18.66
N ALA A 43 16.10 -7.72 17.35
CA ALA A 43 16.16 -6.56 16.46
C ALA A 43 15.09 -5.54 16.88
N PRO A 44 15.37 -4.22 16.79
CA PRO A 44 14.32 -3.23 16.97
C PRO A 44 13.24 -3.47 15.91
N LEU A 45 11.98 -3.32 16.28
CA LEU A 45 10.90 -3.19 15.31
C LEU A 45 10.70 -1.69 15.02
N PRO A 46 10.17 -1.34 13.84
CA PRO A 46 9.65 0.01 13.62
C PRO A 46 8.57 0.34 14.67
N ASP A 47 8.29 1.62 14.85
CA ASP A 47 7.24 2.11 15.72
C ASP A 47 5.89 1.81 15.05
N GLY A 48 5.18 0.77 15.53
CA GLY A 48 3.89 0.34 14.98
C GLY A 48 3.89 -1.07 14.40
N ALA A 49 2.80 -1.44 13.73
CA ALA A 49 2.71 -2.72 13.04
C ALA A 49 3.60 -2.74 11.80
N VAL A 50 4.16 -3.90 11.47
CA VAL A 50 4.94 -4.02 10.23
C VAL A 50 4.00 -4.08 9.03
N ASP A 51 3.99 -3.02 8.23
CA ASP A 51 3.16 -2.87 7.03
C ASP A 51 3.93 -3.18 5.75
N GLU A 52 5.23 -2.83 5.73
CA GLU A 52 6.11 -3.07 4.61
C GLU A 52 7.30 -3.92 5.02
N VAL A 53 7.62 -4.92 4.20
CA VAL A 53 8.89 -5.63 4.32
C VAL A 53 9.54 -5.73 2.94
N GLY A 54 10.84 -5.45 2.88
CA GLY A 54 11.65 -5.51 1.67
C GLY A 54 12.92 -6.34 1.87
N VAL A 55 13.44 -6.93 0.79
CA VAL A 55 14.75 -7.60 0.80
C VAL A 55 15.65 -7.03 -0.27
N LEU A 56 16.83 -6.55 0.13
CA LEU A 56 17.87 -6.08 -0.80
C LEU A 56 19.07 -7.03 -0.75
N ALA A 57 19.37 -7.65 -1.89
CA ALA A 57 20.50 -8.56 -2.02
C ALA A 57 21.84 -7.81 -1.98
N THR A 58 22.85 -8.45 -1.38
CA THR A 58 24.26 -8.03 -1.48
C THR A 58 25.11 -9.24 -1.88
N ASP A 59 26.35 -9.01 -2.32
CA ASP A 59 27.28 -10.09 -2.68
C ASP A 59 27.54 -11.10 -1.53
N GLY A 60 27.33 -10.67 -0.29
CA GLY A 60 27.63 -11.45 0.91
C GLY A 60 26.41 -11.83 1.77
N GLY A 61 25.21 -11.41 1.39
CA GLY A 61 24.03 -11.50 2.25
C GLY A 61 22.80 -10.82 1.68
N ALA A 62 21.90 -10.44 2.58
CA ALA A 62 20.70 -9.69 2.27
C ALA A 62 20.36 -8.74 3.43
N TRP A 63 19.88 -7.55 3.08
CA TRP A 63 19.21 -6.64 4.02
C TRP A 63 17.73 -6.95 4.02
N VAL A 64 17.18 -7.29 5.18
CA VAL A 64 15.74 -7.34 5.41
C VAL A 64 15.34 -6.03 6.05
N VAL A 65 14.43 -5.29 5.44
CA VAL A 65 13.96 -3.99 5.90
C VAL A 65 12.51 -4.11 6.30
N TYR A 66 12.19 -3.70 7.51
CA TYR A 66 10.84 -3.63 8.06
C TYR A 66 10.44 -2.16 8.14
N GLY A 67 9.28 -1.81 7.60
CA GLY A 67 8.65 -0.50 7.68
C GLY A 67 7.32 -0.58 8.41
N SER A 68 7.02 0.43 9.22
CA SER A 68 5.69 0.68 9.77
C SER A 68 5.25 2.07 9.32
N LEU A 69 4.01 2.14 8.86
CA LEU A 69 3.31 3.37 8.53
C LEU A 69 2.52 3.79 9.79
N GLU A 70 2.79 4.98 10.30
CA GLU A 70 1.94 5.60 11.33
C GLU A 70 1.18 6.76 10.69
N GLU A 71 -0.15 6.66 10.64
CA GLU A 71 -1.01 7.75 10.20
C GLU A 71 -1.09 8.79 11.34
N VAL A 72 -0.44 9.94 11.18
CA VAL A 72 -0.40 11.02 12.18
C VAL A 72 -1.21 12.23 11.69
N GLY A 73 -2.53 12.15 11.83
CA GLY A 73 -3.45 13.21 11.44
C GLY A 73 -3.56 13.41 9.92
N ASP A 74 -4.11 14.55 9.51
CA ASP A 74 -4.65 14.72 8.14
C ASP A 74 -3.61 14.89 7.02
N ASP A 75 -2.30 14.96 7.30
CA ASP A 75 -1.36 15.48 6.28
C ASP A 75 -0.12 14.67 5.91
N LEU A 76 0.39 13.67 6.65
CA LEU A 76 1.50 12.84 6.15
C LEU A 76 1.59 11.51 6.88
N ASP A 77 1.78 10.43 6.12
CA ASP A 77 2.20 9.14 6.67
C ASP A 77 3.63 9.25 7.23
N GLU A 78 3.80 9.07 8.54
CA GLU A 78 5.12 8.95 9.15
C GLU A 78 5.56 7.48 9.05
N MET A 79 6.51 7.18 8.16
CA MET A 79 7.06 5.82 8.07
C MET A 79 8.30 5.66 8.94
N SER A 80 8.30 4.69 9.86
CA SER A 80 9.48 4.29 10.63
C SER A 80 10.05 2.97 10.08
N ARG A 81 11.39 2.82 10.08
CA ARG A 81 12.06 1.66 9.46
C ARG A 81 13.18 1.08 10.32
N THR A 82 13.33 -0.25 10.26
CA THR A 82 14.51 -0.97 10.77
C THR A 82 15.05 -1.91 9.70
N ALA A 83 16.37 -2.08 9.64
CA ALA A 83 17.01 -3.05 8.77
C ALA A 83 17.88 -4.06 9.52
N VAL A 84 17.93 -5.29 9.00
CA VAL A 84 18.72 -6.41 9.51
C VAL A 84 19.57 -6.98 8.38
N HIS A 85 20.89 -7.03 8.56
CA HIS A 85 21.77 -7.66 7.57
C HIS A 85 22.03 -9.14 7.92
N VAL A 86 21.54 -10.02 7.06
CA VAL A 86 21.59 -11.48 7.20
C VAL A 86 22.61 -12.06 6.23
N THR A 87 23.46 -12.95 6.72
CA THR A 87 24.44 -13.70 5.91
C THR A 87 24.22 -15.20 6.06
N PRO A 88 24.83 -16.04 5.20
CA PRO A 88 24.82 -17.49 5.39
C PRO A 88 25.32 -17.95 6.77
N THR A 89 26.09 -17.11 7.48
CA THR A 89 26.65 -17.40 8.80
C THR A 89 25.85 -16.85 9.99
N GLY A 90 24.89 -15.95 9.75
CA GLY A 90 24.07 -15.35 10.79
C GLY A 90 23.80 -13.87 10.53
N VAL A 91 23.18 -13.21 11.51
CA VAL A 91 22.98 -11.76 11.51
C VAL A 91 24.30 -11.07 11.83
N THR A 92 24.60 -10.03 11.06
CA THR A 92 25.83 -9.23 11.21
C THR A 92 25.58 -7.87 11.83
N CYS A 93 24.44 -7.26 11.52
CA CYS A 93 23.98 -6.05 12.19
C CYS A 93 22.45 -5.89 12.13
N THR A 94 21.95 -5.10 13.06
CA THR A 94 20.56 -4.62 13.15
C THR A 94 20.63 -3.11 13.36
N VAL A 95 19.91 -2.33 12.57
CA VAL A 95 19.99 -0.88 12.58
C VAL A 95 18.62 -0.25 12.47
N ASP A 96 18.32 0.64 13.41
CA ASP A 96 17.17 1.56 13.34
C ASP A 96 17.48 2.64 12.29
N LEU A 97 16.63 2.74 11.28
CA LEU A 97 16.73 3.70 10.18
C LEU A 97 15.91 4.96 10.42
N GLY A 98 15.01 4.96 11.41
CA GLY A 98 14.03 6.04 11.60
C GLY A 98 13.18 6.22 10.34
N ASP A 99 13.00 7.48 9.94
CA ASP A 99 12.19 7.89 8.80
C ASP A 99 12.87 7.72 7.42
N ARG A 100 14.16 7.40 7.41
CA ARG A 100 14.99 7.46 6.21
C ARG A 100 14.57 6.40 5.18
N ARG A 101 14.33 6.82 3.92
CA ARG A 101 14.04 5.91 2.80
C ARG A 101 15.28 5.10 2.42
N VAL A 102 15.04 3.86 2.02
CA VAL A 102 16.06 2.98 1.43
C VAL A 102 16.18 3.33 -0.06
N LEU A 103 17.41 3.64 -0.50
CA LEU A 103 17.71 4.06 -1.86
C LEU A 103 18.45 2.98 -2.67
N GLY A 104 18.82 1.86 -2.05
CA GLY A 104 19.53 0.76 -2.69
C GLY A 104 20.48 0.02 -1.75
N ALA A 105 21.07 -1.06 -2.23
CA ALA A 105 22.11 -1.79 -1.51
C ALA A 105 23.23 -2.22 -2.45
N ASP A 106 24.45 -2.31 -1.93
CA ASP A 106 25.61 -2.81 -2.64
C ASP A 106 26.54 -3.65 -1.75
N VAL A 107 27.72 -3.99 -2.28
CA VAL A 107 28.75 -4.79 -1.59
C VAL A 107 29.23 -4.21 -0.25
N GLU A 108 29.13 -2.90 -0.04
CA GLU A 108 29.53 -2.25 1.20
C GLU A 108 28.38 -2.18 2.22
N GLY A 109 27.13 -2.10 1.76
CA GLY A 109 25.99 -1.98 2.66
C GLY A 109 24.71 -1.41 2.04
N LEU A 110 23.87 -0.83 2.91
CA LEU A 110 22.57 -0.25 2.59
C LEU A 110 22.68 1.27 2.44
N TRP A 111 22.12 1.82 1.36
CA TRP A 111 22.05 3.26 1.14
C TRP A 111 20.69 3.80 1.60
N ILE A 112 20.72 4.85 2.41
CA ILE A 112 19.51 5.53 2.90
C ILE A 112 19.61 7.04 2.68
N GLY A 113 18.48 7.71 2.43
CA GLY A 113 18.42 9.13 2.05
C GLY A 113 17.27 9.88 2.67
N ASP A 114 16.84 10.96 2.04
CA ASP A 114 15.75 11.81 2.55
C ASP A 114 14.45 10.99 2.70
N PRO A 115 13.67 11.18 3.78
CA PRO A 115 12.38 10.52 3.96
C PRO A 115 11.35 10.91 2.88
N ARG A 116 11.47 12.10 2.29
CA ARG A 116 10.51 12.64 1.32
C ARG A 116 10.83 12.21 -0.10
N ASP A 117 9.83 12.29 -0.97
CA ASP A 117 9.99 12.16 -2.42
C ASP A 117 9.84 13.52 -3.13
N ALA A 118 10.13 13.53 -4.44
CA ALA A 118 10.15 14.75 -5.24
C ALA A 118 8.80 15.47 -5.36
N SER A 119 7.67 14.80 -5.11
CA SER A 119 6.33 15.39 -5.16
C SER A 119 6.17 16.55 -4.16
N MET A 120 6.92 16.54 -3.05
CA MET A 120 6.93 17.62 -2.05
C MET A 120 7.49 18.95 -2.56
N TRP A 121 8.05 18.98 -3.78
CA TRP A 121 8.59 20.19 -4.43
C TRP A 121 7.86 20.55 -5.72
N MET A 122 6.57 20.19 -5.79
CA MET A 122 5.67 20.75 -6.78
C MET A 122 5.59 22.28 -6.64
N GLY A 123 5.50 22.98 -7.77
CA GLY A 123 5.24 24.42 -7.75
C GLY A 123 3.81 24.67 -7.27
N GLU A 124 3.63 25.59 -6.32
CA GLU A 124 2.32 26.09 -5.91
C GLU A 124 1.75 26.99 -7.02
N ASP A 125 0.50 26.77 -7.41
CA ASP A 125 -0.13 27.63 -8.41
C ASP A 125 -0.39 29.01 -7.81
N GLU A 126 -0.16 30.09 -8.57
CA GLU A 126 -0.37 31.47 -8.06
C GLU A 126 -1.84 31.76 -7.67
N ASP A 127 -2.77 30.85 -7.99
CA ASP A 127 -4.18 30.89 -7.59
C ASP A 127 -4.52 29.90 -6.46
N SER A 128 -3.54 29.13 -5.95
CA SER A 128 -3.63 28.54 -4.60
C SER A 128 -3.12 29.58 -3.61
N GLU A 129 -3.80 30.74 -3.58
CA GLU A 129 -3.92 31.40 -2.28
C GLU A 129 -4.59 30.31 -1.43
N ASP A 130 -3.82 29.76 -0.50
CA ASP A 130 -4.28 29.41 0.84
C ASP A 130 -5.29 30.50 1.22
N ASP A 131 -6.56 30.26 0.86
CA ASP A 131 -7.71 30.88 1.47
C ASP A 131 -7.58 30.43 2.91
N GLY A 132 -6.77 31.16 3.67
CA GLY A 132 -6.41 30.79 5.01
C GLY A 132 -7.70 30.42 5.70
N LEU A 133 -7.84 29.13 5.98
CA LEU A 133 -8.73 28.63 7.00
C LEU A 133 -8.08 29.12 8.31
N GLU A 134 -8.10 30.44 8.51
CA GLU A 134 -8.34 30.99 9.83
C GLU A 134 -9.62 30.28 10.24
N ASP A 135 -9.46 29.18 10.98
CA ASP A 135 -10.46 28.57 11.84
C ASP A 135 -11.30 29.73 12.38
N PRO A 136 -12.52 29.93 11.86
CA PRO A 136 -13.40 30.92 12.44
C PRO A 136 -13.78 30.32 13.78
N GLU A 137 -12.99 30.64 14.81
CA GLU A 137 -13.41 30.45 16.19
C GLU A 137 -14.86 30.95 16.29
N ASP A 138 -15.77 30.00 16.45
CA ASP A 138 -17.19 30.19 16.73
C ASP A 138 -18.00 31.00 15.68
N ASP A 139 -18.27 30.45 14.47
CA ASP A 139 -19.48 30.82 13.71
C ASP A 139 -20.42 29.62 13.50
N ASP A 140 -21.51 29.64 14.27
CA ASP A 140 -22.58 28.63 14.30
C ASP A 140 -23.49 28.71 13.04
N GLY A 141 -22.97 28.56 11.82
CA GLY A 141 -23.83 28.71 10.64
C GLY A 141 -23.27 28.21 9.30
N ASP A 142 -23.90 27.13 8.83
CA ASP A 142 -23.89 26.56 7.47
C ASP A 142 -22.55 25.93 7.03
N SER A 143 -22.37 24.64 7.34
CA SER A 143 -21.45 23.80 6.57
C SER A 143 -22.00 23.66 5.15
N ASP A 144 -21.16 23.88 4.15
CA ASP A 144 -21.51 23.69 2.74
C ASP A 144 -21.67 22.20 2.35
N ASP A 145 -21.57 21.26 3.31
CA ASP A 145 -21.94 19.86 3.09
C ASP A 145 -23.43 19.78 2.64
N PRO A 146 -23.73 19.34 1.41
CA PRO A 146 -25.10 19.19 0.92
C PRO A 146 -25.93 18.17 1.72
N LEU A 147 -25.28 17.41 2.60
CA LEU A 147 -25.88 16.47 3.54
C LEU A 147 -26.04 17.05 4.95
N ASP A 148 -25.53 18.25 5.25
CA ASP A 148 -25.73 18.86 6.57
C ASP A 148 -27.22 19.13 6.83
N GLY A 149 -27.70 18.62 7.96
CA GLY A 149 -29.10 18.62 8.32
C GLY A 149 -30.01 17.64 7.55
N VAL A 150 -29.48 16.82 6.63
CA VAL A 150 -30.23 15.76 5.96
C VAL A 150 -30.29 14.53 6.87
N ASP A 151 -31.44 14.30 7.49
CA ASP A 151 -31.70 13.07 8.24
C ASP A 151 -31.87 11.89 7.25
N PRO A 152 -30.92 10.92 7.18
CA PRO A 152 -30.98 9.81 6.22
C PRO A 152 -32.24 8.96 6.40
N GLU A 153 -32.83 8.94 7.60
CA GLU A 153 -34.07 8.20 7.84
C GLU A 153 -35.28 8.81 7.12
N THR A 154 -35.22 10.10 6.78
CA THR A 154 -36.31 10.86 6.16
C THR A 154 -36.28 10.86 4.63
N LEU A 155 -35.15 10.46 4.03
CA LEU A 155 -34.96 10.40 2.59
C LEU A 155 -35.85 9.31 1.93
N PRO A 156 -36.38 9.54 0.72
CA PRO A 156 -37.10 8.51 -0.01
C PRO A 156 -36.15 7.41 -0.49
N TRP A 157 -36.66 6.17 -0.53
CA TRP A 157 -35.94 5.05 -1.12
C TRP A 157 -35.76 5.21 -2.64
N ALA A 158 -34.59 4.84 -3.14
CA ALA A 158 -34.36 4.60 -4.55
C ALA A 158 -35.17 3.37 -5.02
N PRO A 159 -35.56 3.31 -6.31
CA PRO A 159 -36.07 2.07 -6.89
C PRO A 159 -35.02 0.96 -6.72
N SER A 160 -35.42 -0.17 -6.17
CA SER A 160 -34.53 -1.31 -5.93
C SER A 160 -35.00 -2.53 -6.70
N GLU A 161 -34.06 -3.22 -7.34
CA GLU A 161 -34.29 -4.56 -7.88
C GLU A 161 -34.29 -5.59 -6.74
N PRO A 162 -34.74 -6.83 -6.99
CA PRO A 162 -34.50 -7.92 -6.06
C PRO A 162 -33.01 -8.05 -5.78
N PHE A 163 -32.64 -8.28 -4.51
CA PHE A 163 -31.23 -8.43 -4.12
C PHE A 163 -30.48 -9.50 -4.93
N TRP A 164 -31.14 -10.60 -5.31
CA TRP A 164 -30.58 -11.57 -6.25
C TRP A 164 -31.58 -11.89 -7.37
N PRO A 165 -31.09 -12.20 -8.58
CA PRO A 165 -31.95 -12.68 -9.66
C PRO A 165 -32.61 -14.00 -9.26
N PRO A 166 -33.82 -14.33 -9.75
CA PRO A 166 -34.50 -15.58 -9.41
C PRO A 166 -33.68 -16.82 -9.80
N PRO A 167 -33.82 -17.97 -9.10
CA PRO A 167 -32.95 -19.12 -9.30
C PRO A 167 -32.96 -19.70 -10.73
N GLU A 168 -34.09 -19.55 -11.42
CA GLU A 168 -34.25 -20.03 -12.81
C GLU A 168 -33.47 -19.17 -13.81
N GLU A 169 -33.36 -17.86 -13.55
CA GLU A 169 -32.62 -16.90 -14.36
C GLU A 169 -31.12 -17.05 -14.13
N TRP A 170 -30.72 -17.16 -12.86
CA TRP A 170 -29.33 -17.45 -12.50
C TRP A 170 -28.84 -18.81 -12.99
N ALA A 171 -29.69 -19.85 -12.97
CA ALA A 171 -29.31 -21.14 -13.53
C ALA A 171 -29.11 -21.09 -15.06
N ALA A 172 -29.76 -20.14 -15.75
CA ALA A 172 -29.62 -19.95 -17.19
C ALA A 172 -28.29 -19.27 -17.54
N THR A 173 -27.87 -18.24 -16.79
CA THR A 173 -26.57 -17.55 -16.99
C THR A 173 -25.40 -18.54 -16.81
N LEU A 174 -25.40 -19.31 -15.72
CA LEU A 174 -24.39 -20.36 -15.49
C LEU A 174 -24.35 -21.43 -16.60
N ALA A 175 -25.50 -21.76 -17.19
CA ALA A 175 -25.57 -22.74 -18.27
C ALA A 175 -25.13 -22.18 -19.63
N ALA A 176 -25.20 -20.87 -19.83
CA ALA A 176 -24.74 -20.18 -21.03
C ALA A 176 -23.20 -20.04 -21.05
N GLY A 177 -22.55 -20.15 -19.89
CA GLY A 177 -21.12 -19.82 -19.77
C GLY A 177 -20.84 -18.33 -20.02
N GLU A 178 -21.88 -17.52 -19.89
CA GLU A 178 -21.81 -16.06 -19.86
C GLU A 178 -21.31 -15.73 -18.46
N GLU A 179 -20.07 -15.21 -18.37
CA GLU A 179 -19.71 -14.41 -17.19
C GLU A 179 -20.70 -13.24 -17.14
N PRO A 180 -21.15 -12.82 -15.94
CA PRO A 180 -22.06 -11.68 -15.85
C PRO A 180 -21.43 -10.51 -16.60
N GLU A 181 -22.04 -10.11 -17.71
CA GLU A 181 -21.72 -8.83 -18.33
C GLU A 181 -22.02 -7.77 -17.27
N ASP A 182 -21.09 -6.83 -17.08
CA ASP A 182 -21.32 -5.61 -16.31
C ASP A 182 -22.49 -4.86 -16.97
N GLU A 183 -23.73 -5.25 -16.66
CA GLU A 183 -24.92 -4.49 -16.98
C GLU A 183 -24.96 -3.30 -16.03
N ASP A 184 -24.00 -2.39 -16.19
CA ASP A 184 -24.17 -0.99 -15.81
C ASP A 184 -25.35 -0.47 -16.67
N PRO A 185 -26.47 -0.04 -16.07
CA PRO A 185 -27.65 0.33 -16.83
C PRO A 185 -27.39 1.55 -17.73
N GLU A 186 -27.11 1.27 -19.00
CA GLU A 186 -27.10 2.17 -20.16
C GLU A 186 -26.78 3.65 -19.87
N LEU A 187 -25.48 3.97 -19.70
CA LEU A 187 -24.97 5.27 -20.14
C LEU A 187 -24.70 5.20 -21.65
N LEU A 188 -25.71 5.69 -22.38
CA LEU A 188 -25.77 5.92 -23.83
C LEU A 188 -24.40 6.15 -24.52
N ASP A 189 -24.18 5.35 -25.58
CA ASP A 189 -23.34 5.55 -26.76
C ASP A 189 -22.71 6.96 -26.88
N ASP A 190 -21.40 7.04 -26.61
CA ASP A 190 -20.51 7.92 -27.37
C ASP A 190 -19.41 7.06 -27.99
N ASP A 191 -19.50 6.89 -29.30
CA ASP A 191 -18.49 6.27 -30.17
C ASP A 191 -17.14 6.98 -29.99
N ASP A 192 -16.26 6.44 -29.15
CA ASP A 192 -14.81 6.50 -29.34
C ASP A 192 -14.21 5.20 -28.80
N ALA A 193 -13.94 4.27 -29.72
CA ALA A 193 -13.19 3.06 -29.46
C ALA A 193 -11.75 3.43 -29.13
N ASP A 194 -11.34 3.13 -27.91
CA ASP A 194 -9.99 2.83 -27.39
C ASP A 194 -9.86 3.39 -25.95
N ASP A 195 -10.54 2.80 -24.98
CA ASP A 195 -10.34 3.08 -23.54
C ASP A 195 -10.75 1.86 -22.69
N ASP A 196 -9.80 0.94 -22.48
CA ASP A 196 -9.91 -0.21 -21.57
C ASP A 196 -9.46 0.21 -20.15
N GLY A 197 -10.34 0.89 -19.40
CA GLY A 197 -10.14 1.21 -17.99
C GLY A 197 -11.45 1.14 -17.20
N PRO A 198 -11.47 0.58 -15.97
CA PRO A 198 -12.68 0.46 -15.18
C PRO A 198 -13.18 1.86 -14.77
N ARG A 199 -14.48 2.09 -14.99
CA ARG A 199 -15.18 3.31 -14.58
C ARG A 199 -15.75 3.07 -13.18
N TYR A 200 -15.09 3.61 -12.17
CA TYR A 200 -15.44 3.48 -10.76
C TYR A 200 -16.84 4.04 -10.45
N PHE A 201 -17.63 3.28 -9.69
CA PHE A 201 -18.90 3.70 -9.11
C PHE A 201 -18.70 3.96 -7.62
N TRP A 202 -18.69 5.22 -7.20
CA TRP A 202 -18.63 5.60 -5.79
C TRP A 202 -20.03 5.52 -5.17
N SER A 203 -20.16 4.76 -4.08
CA SER A 203 -21.28 4.90 -3.15
C SER A 203 -20.75 5.49 -1.85
N ALA A 204 -21.07 6.75 -1.60
CA ALA A 204 -20.53 7.52 -0.48
C ALA A 204 -21.16 7.08 0.84
N GLY A 205 -20.32 6.55 1.74
CA GLY A 205 -20.48 6.64 3.18
C GLY A 205 -19.48 7.63 3.73
N SER A 206 -19.92 8.88 3.90
CA SER A 206 -19.37 9.97 4.73
C SER A 206 -17.89 9.90 5.16
N ASP A 207 -17.05 10.62 4.43
CA ASP A 207 -16.09 11.65 4.89
C ASP A 207 -15.10 11.88 3.75
N ALA A 208 -15.58 12.52 2.69
CA ALA A 208 -14.76 13.05 1.59
C ALA A 208 -15.57 14.17 0.92
N ASP A 209 -15.04 15.39 1.05
CA ASP A 209 -15.47 16.55 0.30
C ASP A 209 -15.29 16.30 -1.20
N ASP A 210 -16.36 15.87 -1.87
CA ASP A 210 -16.46 15.92 -3.33
C ASP A 210 -17.68 16.74 -3.72
N GLU A 211 -17.54 18.07 -3.62
CA GLU A 211 -18.43 19.01 -4.28
C GLU A 211 -18.20 18.97 -5.80
N ASP A 212 -18.98 18.11 -6.46
CA ASP A 212 -19.24 18.17 -7.90
C ASP A 212 -20.18 19.37 -8.24
N ASP A 213 -19.74 20.60 -7.96
CA ASP A 213 -20.18 21.81 -8.67
C ASP A 213 -18.99 22.72 -8.97
N PHE A 214 -17.98 22.18 -9.65
CA PHE A 214 -17.02 23.06 -10.33
C PHE A 214 -17.78 23.80 -11.45
N PRO A 215 -17.95 25.15 -11.38
CA PRO A 215 -18.30 25.90 -12.56
C PRO A 215 -17.19 25.58 -13.56
N ARG A 216 -17.52 24.94 -14.69
CA ARG A 216 -16.58 24.76 -15.81
C ARG A 216 -15.85 26.08 -15.98
N ARG A 217 -14.61 26.16 -15.50
CA ARG A 217 -13.80 27.37 -15.57
C ARG A 217 -13.70 27.64 -17.05
N SER A 218 -14.51 28.57 -17.53
CA SER A 218 -14.52 29.03 -18.91
C SER A 218 -13.37 30.02 -19.04
N GLY A 219 -12.18 29.50 -18.77
CA GLY A 219 -10.88 30.12 -18.88
C GLY A 219 -9.94 29.11 -19.51
N ALA A 220 -8.85 29.58 -20.13
CA ALA A 220 -7.77 28.67 -20.49
C ALA A 220 -7.31 27.93 -19.22
N PRO A 221 -6.94 26.64 -19.27
CA PRO A 221 -6.38 25.95 -18.13
C PRO A 221 -5.26 26.81 -17.55
N ALA A 222 -5.29 27.02 -16.23
CA ALA A 222 -4.23 27.75 -15.55
C ALA A 222 -2.89 27.09 -15.92
N VAL A 223 -1.91 27.89 -16.29
CA VAL A 223 -0.59 27.35 -16.62
C VAL A 223 0.00 26.88 -15.29
N PRO A 224 0.30 25.58 -15.10
CA PRO A 224 0.81 25.10 -13.84
C PRO A 224 2.11 25.83 -13.49
N ALA A 225 2.26 26.19 -12.22
CA ALA A 225 3.50 26.76 -11.71
C ALA A 225 4.70 25.84 -11.98
N PRO A 226 5.88 26.43 -12.25
CA PRO A 226 7.08 25.66 -12.50
C PRO A 226 7.48 24.87 -11.25
N PRO A 227 8.10 23.68 -11.41
CA PRO A 227 8.55 22.89 -10.27
C PRO A 227 9.64 23.61 -9.47
N LEU A 228 9.66 23.35 -8.17
CA LEU A 228 10.64 23.93 -7.25
C LEU A 228 11.94 23.10 -7.26
N PRO A 229 13.11 23.73 -7.03
CA PRO A 229 14.35 22.98 -6.84
C PRO A 229 14.27 22.11 -5.59
N THR A 230 14.82 20.90 -5.67
CA THR A 230 14.86 19.99 -4.52
C THR A 230 15.98 20.36 -3.53
N PRO A 231 15.91 19.95 -2.26
CA PRO A 231 16.94 20.24 -1.27
C PRO A 231 18.14 19.30 -1.43
N PRO A 232 19.27 19.64 -0.81
CA PRO A 232 20.39 18.71 -0.69
C PRO A 232 20.03 17.49 0.18
N THR A 233 20.50 16.31 -0.22
CA THR A 233 20.32 15.06 0.54
C THR A 233 21.55 14.73 1.38
N GLU A 234 21.30 14.34 2.64
CA GLU A 234 22.28 13.61 3.43
C GLU A 234 22.18 12.11 3.12
N LEU A 235 22.99 11.65 2.17
CA LEU A 235 23.07 10.25 1.75
C LEU A 235 23.95 9.47 2.74
N VAL A 236 23.43 8.37 3.30
CA VAL A 236 24.13 7.58 4.32
C VAL A 236 24.29 6.14 3.83
N LEU A 237 25.53 5.65 3.83
CA LEU A 237 25.87 4.24 3.70
C LEU A 237 25.91 3.61 5.09
N VAL A 238 25.02 2.65 5.34
CA VAL A 238 25.03 1.78 6.51
C VAL A 238 25.78 0.51 6.15
N GLY A 239 26.98 0.36 6.71
CA GLY A 239 27.82 -0.81 6.50
C GLY A 239 27.21 -2.08 7.10
N THR A 240 27.65 -3.24 6.61
CA THR A 240 27.24 -4.56 7.12
C THR A 240 27.69 -4.85 8.56
N ASP A 241 28.52 -3.99 9.14
CA ASP A 241 28.91 -3.99 10.56
C ASP A 241 28.13 -2.95 11.39
N GLY A 242 27.18 -2.23 10.79
CA GLY A 242 26.39 -1.16 11.39
C GLY A 242 27.08 0.20 11.41
N SER A 243 28.30 0.33 10.87
CA SER A 243 28.96 1.64 10.72
C SER A 243 28.20 2.54 9.74
N ARG A 244 28.30 3.86 9.92
CA ARG A 244 27.62 4.86 9.07
C ARG A 244 28.65 5.77 8.42
N THR A 245 28.54 5.94 7.10
CA THR A 245 29.32 6.91 6.33
C THR A 245 28.37 7.84 5.58
N THR A 246 28.57 9.15 5.75
CA THR A 246 27.68 10.17 5.20
C THR A 246 28.32 10.92 4.04
N ILE A 247 27.53 11.20 3.02
CA ILE A 247 27.86 11.99 1.82
C ILE A 247 26.78 13.07 1.68
N ALA A 248 27.18 14.33 1.49
CA ALA A 248 26.24 15.39 1.11
C ALA A 248 26.10 15.43 -0.42
N VAL A 249 24.88 15.33 -0.92
CA VAL A 249 24.53 15.52 -2.34
C VAL A 249 23.70 16.79 -2.46
N ASP A 250 23.93 17.60 -3.50
CA ASP A 250 23.32 18.92 -3.66
C ASP A 250 21.83 18.92 -4.04
N HIS A 251 21.27 17.79 -4.42
CA HIS A 251 19.85 17.59 -4.73
C HIS A 251 19.25 16.38 -4.01
N LEU A 252 17.94 16.19 -4.16
CA LEU A 252 17.21 15.00 -3.68
C LEU A 252 17.71 13.75 -4.40
N VAL A 253 18.21 12.76 -3.65
CA VAL A 253 18.64 11.47 -4.18
C VAL A 253 17.48 10.48 -4.07
N GLU A 254 17.19 9.78 -5.16
CA GLU A 254 16.11 8.79 -5.20
C GLU A 254 16.59 7.35 -5.25
N ASP A 255 17.76 7.12 -5.84
CA ASP A 255 18.29 5.77 -6.01
C ASP A 255 19.82 5.78 -6.11
N VAL A 256 20.43 4.73 -5.56
CA VAL A 256 21.88 4.54 -5.53
C VAL A 256 22.22 3.10 -5.92
N ARG A 257 22.93 2.97 -7.03
CA ARG A 257 23.39 1.67 -7.57
C ARG A 257 24.90 1.67 -7.69
N ARG A 258 25.54 0.51 -7.47
CA ARG A 258 26.99 0.37 -7.63
C ARG A 258 27.36 -0.80 -8.54
N THR A 259 28.15 -0.50 -9.56
CA THR A 259 28.74 -1.52 -10.45
C THR A 259 30.26 -1.44 -10.36
N GLY A 260 30.87 -2.38 -9.63
CA GLY A 260 32.31 -2.41 -9.40
C GLY A 260 32.78 -1.18 -8.61
N SER A 261 33.57 -0.30 -9.25
CA SER A 261 34.04 0.95 -8.62
C SER A 261 33.24 2.18 -9.03
N VAL A 262 32.16 2.01 -9.79
CA VAL A 262 31.30 3.12 -10.21
C VAL A 262 30.05 3.12 -9.34
N LEU A 263 29.84 4.21 -8.61
CA LEU A 263 28.62 4.51 -7.88
C LEU A 263 27.75 5.42 -8.77
N THR A 264 26.58 4.94 -9.17
CA THR A 264 25.59 5.71 -9.91
C THR A 264 24.57 6.27 -8.92
N ILE A 265 24.36 7.59 -8.95
CA ILE A 265 23.39 8.29 -8.12
C ILE A 265 22.31 8.85 -9.04
N ARG A 266 21.06 8.39 -8.87
CA ARG A 266 19.85 8.99 -9.47
C ARG A 266 19.35 10.08 -8.54
N TYR A 267 19.15 11.28 -9.07
CA TYR A 267 18.74 12.46 -8.31
C TYR A 267 17.70 13.27 -9.07
N MET A 268 16.91 14.04 -8.32
CA MET A 268 15.86 14.92 -8.83
C MET A 268 16.31 16.37 -8.74
N PRO A 269 16.60 17.07 -9.86
CA PRO A 269 16.96 18.48 -9.81
C PRO A 269 15.83 19.39 -9.31
N THR A 270 14.57 19.01 -9.61
CA THR A 270 13.35 19.73 -9.24
C THR A 270 12.25 18.73 -8.89
N GLY A 271 11.15 19.20 -8.27
CA GLY A 271 9.92 18.42 -8.18
C GLY A 271 9.29 18.15 -9.56
N PRO A 272 8.13 17.46 -9.61
CA PRO A 272 7.53 17.05 -10.87
C PRO A 272 6.95 18.23 -11.64
N ARG A 273 7.11 18.17 -12.96
CA ARG A 273 6.49 19.10 -13.90
C ARG A 273 5.07 18.64 -14.21
N ARG A 274 4.12 19.55 -14.10
CA ARG A 274 2.71 19.31 -14.35
C ARG A 274 2.33 19.70 -15.77
N THR A 275 1.60 18.83 -16.48
CA THR A 275 1.03 19.13 -17.79
C THR A 275 -0.46 18.81 -17.81
N PRO A 276 -1.33 19.73 -18.28
CA PRO A 276 -2.73 19.42 -18.48
C PRO A 276 -2.91 18.24 -19.43
N ASP A 277 -3.77 17.30 -19.07
CA ASP A 277 -4.20 16.22 -19.94
C ASP A 277 -5.43 16.62 -20.79
N LEU A 278 -5.91 15.68 -21.63
CA LEU A 278 -7.04 15.90 -22.53
C LEU A 278 -8.40 15.93 -21.81
N MET A 279 -8.47 15.38 -20.59
CA MET A 279 -9.69 15.30 -19.78
C MET A 279 -9.82 16.44 -18.78
N GLY A 280 -8.82 17.32 -18.70
CA GLY A 280 -8.80 18.46 -17.79
C GLY A 280 -8.08 18.19 -16.47
N GLY A 281 -7.49 17.01 -16.30
CA GLY A 281 -6.59 16.66 -15.19
C GLY A 281 -5.15 17.09 -15.44
N LEU A 282 -4.26 16.69 -14.53
CA LEU A 282 -2.83 16.96 -14.58
C LEU A 282 -2.04 15.65 -14.66
N THR A 283 -1.18 15.55 -15.67
CA THR A 283 -0.13 14.54 -15.74
C THR A 283 1.14 15.08 -15.09
N TYR A 284 1.76 14.27 -14.23
CA TYR A 284 3.00 14.58 -13.54
C TYR A 284 4.19 13.94 -14.26
N HIS A 285 5.25 14.72 -14.48
CA HIS A 285 6.49 14.27 -15.14
C HIS A 285 7.67 14.50 -14.21
N TYR A 286 8.36 13.42 -13.85
CA TYR A 286 9.53 13.46 -12.99
C TYR A 286 10.82 13.45 -13.83
N ASP A 287 11.56 14.55 -13.82
CA ASP A 287 12.75 14.75 -14.68
C ASP A 287 14.05 14.32 -13.97
N ALA A 288 14.15 13.02 -13.62
CA ALA A 288 15.31 12.44 -12.93
C ALA A 288 16.60 12.51 -13.77
N ARG A 289 17.75 12.58 -13.08
CA ARG A 289 19.09 12.53 -13.69
C ARG A 289 20.00 11.56 -12.97
N GLU A 290 20.98 11.04 -13.68
CA GLU A 290 22.01 10.16 -13.13
C GLU A 290 23.41 10.78 -13.29
N VAL A 291 24.26 10.57 -12.27
CA VAL A 291 25.70 10.79 -12.33
C VAL A 291 26.45 9.53 -11.94
N ASP A 292 27.58 9.29 -12.61
CA ASP A 292 28.49 8.18 -12.31
C ASP A 292 29.73 8.71 -11.58
N LEU A 293 30.04 8.13 -10.41
CA LEU A 293 31.17 8.48 -9.56
C LEU A 293 32.17 7.32 -9.48
N ASP A 294 33.44 7.59 -9.76
CA ASP A 294 34.51 6.62 -9.49
C ASP A 294 34.90 6.65 -8.00
N VAL A 295 34.54 5.59 -7.29
CA VAL A 295 34.76 5.43 -5.84
C VAL A 295 35.90 4.45 -5.53
N ALA A 296 36.77 4.13 -6.50
CA ALA A 296 37.88 3.19 -6.33
C ALA A 296 38.86 3.55 -5.20
N VAL A 297 38.95 4.83 -4.84
CA VAL A 297 39.82 5.35 -3.76
C VAL A 297 39.07 5.65 -2.46
N GLY A 298 37.78 5.34 -2.41
CA GLY A 298 36.87 5.64 -1.30
C GLY A 298 35.77 6.64 -1.68
N LEU A 299 34.77 6.74 -0.82
CA LEU A 299 33.62 7.62 -0.99
C LEU A 299 34.01 9.10 -0.76
N PRO A 300 33.52 10.03 -1.60
CA PRO A 300 33.67 11.47 -1.34
C PRO A 300 32.78 11.89 -0.16
N SER A 301 33.13 12.99 0.50
CA SER A 301 32.27 13.58 1.55
C SER A 301 31.17 14.48 0.99
N VAL A 302 31.35 14.98 -0.24
CA VAL A 302 30.42 15.89 -0.93
C VAL A 302 30.40 15.54 -2.41
N VAL A 303 29.20 15.51 -2.99
CA VAL A 303 28.93 15.36 -4.42
C VAL A 303 28.14 16.59 -4.87
N THR A 304 28.72 17.37 -5.77
CA THR A 304 28.01 18.45 -6.47
C THR A 304 27.65 17.92 -7.85
N THR A 305 26.42 17.42 -7.99
CA THR A 305 25.96 16.77 -9.22
C THR A 305 25.93 17.72 -10.42
N ASP A 306 25.72 19.02 -10.19
CA ASP A 306 25.76 20.07 -11.22
C ASP A 306 27.16 20.24 -11.86
N ASP A 307 28.23 19.87 -11.15
CA ASP A 307 29.62 19.92 -11.64
C ASP A 307 30.03 18.64 -12.40
N LEU A 308 29.14 17.64 -12.44
CA LEU A 308 29.41 16.32 -13.01
C LEU A 308 28.67 16.12 -14.34
N PRO A 309 29.21 15.28 -15.25
CA PRO A 309 28.49 14.90 -16.45
C PRO A 309 27.29 14.03 -16.08
N SER A 310 26.09 14.63 -16.09
CA SER A 310 24.84 13.93 -15.84
C SER A 310 24.09 13.56 -17.12
N ARG A 311 23.29 12.49 -17.07
CA ARG A 311 22.37 12.05 -18.12
C ARG A 311 20.94 12.01 -17.59
N PRO A 312 19.89 12.18 -18.42
CA PRO A 312 18.53 11.81 -17.99
C PRO A 312 18.53 10.36 -17.51
N ALA A 313 17.84 10.09 -16.40
CA ALA A 313 17.58 8.71 -16.02
C ALA A 313 16.66 8.07 -17.09
N SER A 314 16.87 6.80 -17.39
CA SER A 314 15.97 6.06 -18.27
C SER A 314 14.91 5.35 -17.46
N ASP A 315 13.65 5.54 -17.83
CA ASP A 315 12.54 4.73 -17.32
C ASP A 315 12.59 3.29 -17.88
N GLU A 316 13.45 3.02 -18.87
CA GLU A 316 13.64 1.69 -19.50
C GLU A 316 14.18 0.62 -18.54
N ASP A 317 14.71 1.01 -17.38
CA ASP A 317 15.20 0.09 -16.32
C ASP A 317 14.15 -0.16 -15.21
N GLU A 318 12.99 0.51 -15.25
CA GLU A 318 11.85 0.14 -14.42
C GLU A 318 11.23 -1.10 -15.07
N THR A 319 11.63 -2.29 -14.59
CA THR A 319 10.82 -3.49 -14.77
C THR A 319 9.37 -3.11 -14.44
N SER A 320 8.43 -3.46 -15.32
CA SER A 320 7.03 -3.19 -15.00
C SER A 320 6.73 -3.82 -13.64
N TRP A 321 5.82 -3.20 -12.89
CA TRP A 321 5.34 -3.76 -11.62
C TRP A 321 4.92 -5.24 -11.77
N GLU A 322 4.32 -5.57 -12.92
CA GLU A 322 3.96 -6.94 -13.31
C GLU A 322 5.17 -7.87 -13.44
N ASP A 323 6.25 -7.44 -14.12
CA ASP A 323 7.46 -8.25 -14.30
C ASP A 323 8.16 -8.51 -12.96
N GLU A 324 8.21 -7.50 -12.08
CA GLU A 324 8.80 -7.64 -10.75
C GLU A 324 7.95 -8.55 -9.86
N GLN A 325 6.62 -8.46 -9.95
CA GLN A 325 5.72 -9.36 -9.26
C GLN A 325 5.87 -10.81 -9.74
N GLU A 326 5.91 -11.04 -11.05
CA GLU A 326 6.14 -12.38 -11.62
C GLU A 326 7.50 -12.94 -11.18
N ARG A 327 8.55 -12.10 -11.15
CA ARG A 327 9.87 -12.48 -10.63
C ARG A 327 9.80 -12.89 -9.16
N LEU A 328 9.15 -12.10 -8.31
CA LEU A 328 9.00 -12.38 -6.88
C LEU A 328 8.21 -13.66 -6.65
N GLU A 329 7.08 -13.84 -7.32
CA GLU A 329 6.28 -15.06 -7.24
C GLU A 329 7.09 -16.28 -7.65
N ALA A 330 7.81 -16.21 -8.78
CA ALA A 330 8.67 -17.28 -9.25
C ALA A 330 9.83 -17.59 -8.28
N ALA A 331 10.39 -16.56 -7.62
CA ALA A 331 11.45 -16.72 -6.63
C ALA A 331 10.94 -17.37 -5.33
N ARG A 332 9.71 -17.03 -4.90
CA ARG A 332 9.06 -17.53 -3.67
C ARG A 332 8.49 -18.93 -3.81
N ALA A 333 7.90 -19.26 -4.97
CA ALA A 333 7.16 -20.49 -5.20
C ALA A 333 7.87 -21.80 -4.78
N PRO A 334 9.19 -21.97 -4.96
CA PRO A 334 9.90 -23.18 -4.50
C PRO A 334 9.99 -23.34 -2.98
N TRP A 335 9.67 -22.30 -2.22
CA TRP A 335 9.88 -22.18 -0.77
C TRP A 335 8.59 -22.05 0.03
N THR A 336 7.49 -21.65 -0.62
CA THR A 336 6.15 -21.58 -0.02
C THR A 336 5.77 -22.92 0.60
N GLU A 337 5.27 -22.90 1.85
CA GLU A 337 4.88 -24.08 2.64
C GLU A 337 5.97 -25.15 2.84
N ARG A 338 7.25 -24.80 2.60
CA ARG A 338 8.36 -25.76 2.66
C ARG A 338 8.94 -25.94 4.06
N PHE A 339 8.98 -24.85 4.84
CA PHE A 339 9.71 -24.85 6.10
C PHE A 339 8.78 -24.54 7.28
N ASP A 340 8.65 -25.49 8.20
CA ASP A 340 7.87 -25.34 9.43
C ASP A 340 8.71 -24.65 10.53
N LEU A 341 8.15 -23.61 11.14
CA LEU A 341 8.78 -22.77 12.15
C LEU A 341 8.39 -23.15 13.59
N THR A 342 7.49 -24.14 13.79
CA THR A 342 6.93 -24.50 15.11
C THR A 342 7.99 -24.70 16.20
N ASP A 343 9.13 -25.31 15.87
CA ASP A 343 10.20 -25.65 16.81
C ASP A 343 11.46 -24.78 16.64
N VAL A 344 11.36 -23.64 15.95
CA VAL A 344 12.49 -22.74 15.70
C VAL A 344 12.60 -21.68 16.80
N GLU A 345 13.60 -21.84 17.67
CA GLU A 345 13.88 -20.88 18.74
C GLU A 345 14.23 -19.51 18.16
N GLY A 346 13.55 -18.46 18.64
CA GLY A 346 13.76 -17.08 18.18
C GLY A 346 13.05 -16.73 16.87
N ALA A 347 12.21 -17.59 16.32
CA ALA A 347 11.42 -17.31 15.11
C ALA A 347 10.17 -16.45 15.36
N HIS A 348 9.98 -15.93 16.57
CA HIS A 348 8.85 -15.06 16.90
C HIS A 348 9.35 -13.78 17.55
N TRP A 349 8.70 -12.67 17.19
CA TRP A 349 8.93 -11.40 17.85
C TRP A 349 8.51 -11.46 19.32
N PRO A 350 9.26 -10.79 20.22
CA PRO A 350 8.75 -10.48 21.55
C PRO A 350 7.46 -9.67 21.42
N LEU A 351 6.45 -10.03 22.22
CA LEU A 351 5.17 -9.32 22.16
C LEU A 351 5.31 -7.90 22.70
N HIS A 352 4.76 -6.94 21.96
CA HIS A 352 4.61 -5.55 22.36
C HIS A 352 3.75 -5.44 23.63
N ASP A 353 4.10 -4.52 24.53
CA ASP A 353 3.35 -4.29 25.76
C ASP A 353 2.12 -3.41 25.50
N LEU A 354 1.13 -3.97 24.81
CA LEU A 354 -0.15 -3.30 24.55
C LEU A 354 -1.11 -3.56 25.72
N ASP A 355 -1.74 -2.52 26.28
CA ASP A 355 -2.68 -2.74 27.38
C ASP A 355 -4.01 -3.38 26.91
N ALA A 356 -4.75 -3.97 27.85
CA ALA A 356 -6.00 -4.67 27.52
C ALA A 356 -7.09 -3.75 26.96
N ALA A 357 -7.13 -2.48 27.38
CA ALA A 357 -8.13 -1.54 26.92
C ALA A 357 -7.86 -1.08 25.48
N ALA A 358 -6.59 -0.91 25.11
CA ALA A 358 -6.17 -0.64 23.75
C ALA A 358 -6.45 -1.84 22.83
N ARG A 359 -6.21 -3.07 23.30
CA ARG A 359 -6.59 -4.30 22.56
C ARG A 359 -8.09 -4.38 22.30
N GLU A 360 -8.91 -4.16 23.34
CA GLU A 360 -10.36 -4.17 23.22
C GLU A 360 -10.87 -3.08 22.28
N ARG A 361 -10.25 -1.89 22.30
CA ARG A 361 -10.58 -0.78 21.39
C ARG A 361 -10.25 -1.14 19.94
N ALA A 362 -9.04 -1.60 19.65
CA ALA A 362 -8.65 -1.97 18.28
C ALA A 362 -9.58 -3.03 17.66
N VAL A 363 -10.00 -4.02 18.45
CA VAL A 363 -11.00 -5.00 18.03
C VAL A 363 -12.36 -4.35 17.79
N ALA A 364 -12.82 -3.48 18.70
CA ALA A 364 -14.12 -2.83 18.60
C ALA A 364 -14.21 -1.87 17.42
N ASP A 365 -13.14 -1.13 17.12
CA ASP A 365 -13.08 -0.19 16.00
C ASP A 365 -13.24 -0.95 14.67
N LEU A 366 -12.47 -2.04 14.47
CA LEU A 366 -12.59 -2.87 13.27
C LEU A 366 -13.96 -3.58 13.17
N VAL A 367 -14.51 -4.05 14.29
CA VAL A 367 -15.87 -4.62 14.32
C VAL A 367 -16.92 -3.58 13.92
N GLY A 368 -16.78 -2.34 14.42
CA GLY A 368 -17.70 -1.24 14.15
C GLY A 368 -17.81 -0.90 12.66
N VAL A 369 -16.68 -0.95 11.93
CA VAL A 369 -16.67 -0.79 10.47
C VAL A 369 -17.60 -1.80 9.79
N PHE A 370 -17.50 -3.08 10.17
CA PHE A 370 -18.23 -4.15 9.49
C PHE A 370 -19.67 -4.34 9.96
N GLU A 371 -20.00 -4.02 11.21
CA GLU A 371 -21.38 -4.06 11.71
C GLU A 371 -22.30 -3.08 10.97
N ALA A 372 -21.73 -2.04 10.34
CA ALA A 372 -22.47 -1.06 9.57
C ALA A 372 -22.70 -1.46 8.09
N LEU A 373 -22.09 -2.55 7.59
CA LEU A 373 -22.14 -2.89 6.16
C LEU A 373 -23.56 -3.07 5.61
N ASP A 374 -24.48 -3.65 6.38
CA ASP A 374 -25.86 -3.86 5.92
C ASP A 374 -26.77 -2.62 6.03
N GLN A 375 -26.22 -1.50 6.50
CA GLN A 375 -26.97 -0.27 6.68
C GLN A 375 -27.24 0.41 5.32
N PRO A 376 -28.43 1.02 5.14
CA PRO A 376 -28.76 1.73 3.91
C PRO A 376 -27.81 2.91 3.67
N GLY A 377 -27.26 3.00 2.45
CA GLY A 377 -26.44 4.12 2.01
C GLY A 377 -27.28 5.29 1.49
N ILE A 378 -26.58 6.37 1.13
CA ILE A 378 -27.17 7.51 0.41
C ILE A 378 -26.69 7.45 -1.04
N LEU A 379 -27.62 7.58 -1.98
CA LEU A 379 -27.38 7.55 -3.42
C LEU A 379 -28.06 8.76 -4.06
N TRP A 380 -27.36 9.40 -4.99
CA TRP A 380 -27.92 10.34 -5.96
C TRP A 380 -27.48 9.90 -7.35
N THR A 381 -28.37 10.04 -8.33
CA THR A 381 -28.08 9.66 -9.71
C THR A 381 -28.40 10.81 -10.64
N ARG A 382 -27.89 10.78 -11.86
CA ARG A 382 -28.23 11.79 -12.87
C ARG A 382 -29.75 11.93 -13.08
N ASP A 383 -30.48 10.82 -13.01
CA ASP A 383 -31.94 10.78 -13.14
C ASP A 383 -32.67 11.21 -11.86
N HIS A 384 -31.98 11.16 -10.72
CA HIS A 384 -32.47 11.52 -9.40
C HIS A 384 -31.43 12.39 -8.66
N PRO A 385 -31.33 13.68 -9.00
CA PRO A 385 -30.31 14.58 -8.45
C PRO A 385 -30.55 14.97 -6.98
N GLU A 386 -31.66 14.52 -6.37
CA GLU A 386 -31.91 14.66 -4.94
C GLU A 386 -31.44 13.38 -4.20
N PRO A 387 -30.81 13.50 -3.01
CA PRO A 387 -30.37 12.33 -2.24
C PRO A 387 -31.51 11.36 -1.93
N ARG A 388 -31.21 10.07 -2.05
CA ARG A 388 -32.13 8.95 -1.76
C ARG A 388 -31.43 7.91 -0.91
N ARG A 389 -32.21 7.10 -0.22
CA ARG A 389 -31.67 5.90 0.45
C ARG A 389 -31.52 4.78 -0.58
N SER A 390 -30.36 4.16 -0.63
CA SER A 390 -30.15 2.89 -1.32
C SER A 390 -30.17 1.75 -0.31
N ALA A 391 -30.64 0.57 -0.74
CA ALA A 391 -30.39 -0.64 0.05
C ALA A 391 -28.91 -0.97 -0.06
N SER A 392 -28.31 -1.48 1.02
CA SER A 392 -26.95 -1.98 0.98
C SER A 392 -26.85 -3.16 0.01
N ASP A 393 -25.69 -3.27 -0.64
CA ASP A 393 -25.31 -4.45 -1.43
C ASP A 393 -24.90 -5.62 -0.54
N TYR A 394 -24.78 -5.39 0.76
CA TYR A 394 -24.59 -6.39 1.80
C TYR A 394 -25.91 -6.75 2.48
N ARG A 395 -26.05 -8.03 2.83
CA ARG A 395 -27.09 -8.47 3.77
C ARG A 395 -26.63 -9.66 4.60
N ALA A 396 -27.41 -9.96 5.65
CA ALA A 396 -27.15 -11.08 6.55
C ALA A 396 -25.71 -11.04 7.10
N VAL A 397 -25.23 -9.84 7.41
CA VAL A 397 -23.89 -9.60 7.94
C VAL A 397 -23.79 -10.19 9.34
N GLU A 398 -22.76 -11.00 9.56
CA GLU A 398 -22.39 -11.56 10.85
C GLU A 398 -20.90 -11.28 11.08
N VAL A 399 -20.60 -10.60 12.19
CA VAL A 399 -19.24 -10.29 12.62
C VAL A 399 -18.93 -11.09 13.88
N THR A 400 -17.83 -11.82 13.87
CA THR A 400 -17.37 -12.60 15.02
C THR A 400 -15.89 -12.39 15.27
N VAL A 401 -15.48 -12.39 16.54
CA VAL A 401 -14.07 -12.29 16.93
C VAL A 401 -13.57 -13.68 17.31
N GLU A 402 -12.48 -14.12 16.69
CA GLU A 402 -11.83 -15.40 16.91
C GLU A 402 -10.39 -15.21 17.41
N GLY A 403 -9.86 -16.21 18.12
CA GLY A 403 -8.47 -16.21 18.61
C GLY A 403 -8.23 -15.38 19.87
N GLU A 404 -7.00 -15.47 20.39
CA GLU A 404 -6.50 -14.67 21.51
C GLU A 404 -5.31 -13.84 21.04
N TRP A 405 -5.12 -12.65 21.62
CA TRP A 405 -4.02 -11.76 21.26
C TRP A 405 -2.66 -12.48 21.34
N PRO A 406 -1.77 -12.29 20.33
CA PRO A 406 -1.89 -11.41 19.17
C PRO A 406 -2.64 -12.01 17.96
N ALA A 407 -3.03 -13.27 18.01
CA ALA A 407 -3.69 -13.99 16.91
C ALA A 407 -5.21 -13.70 16.81
N THR A 408 -5.65 -12.52 17.25
CA THR A 408 -7.06 -12.13 17.19
C THR A 408 -7.45 -11.78 15.76
N GLU A 409 -8.53 -12.38 15.29
CA GLU A 409 -9.10 -12.18 13.96
C GLU A 409 -10.55 -11.70 14.08
N VAL A 410 -10.91 -10.69 13.28
CA VAL A 410 -12.31 -10.32 13.03
C VAL A 410 -12.75 -11.06 11.77
N VAL A 411 -13.74 -11.93 11.94
CA VAL A 411 -14.32 -12.74 10.86
C VAL A 411 -15.65 -12.15 10.47
N VAL A 412 -15.75 -11.72 9.22
CA VAL A 412 -16.95 -11.08 8.66
C VAL A 412 -17.55 -12.04 7.66
N SER A 413 -18.84 -12.35 7.81
CA SER A 413 -19.57 -13.22 6.89
C SER A 413 -20.88 -12.58 6.46
N PHE A 414 -21.13 -12.56 5.16
CA PHE A 414 -22.22 -11.78 4.57
C PHE A 414 -22.66 -12.37 3.23
N GLU A 415 -23.80 -11.91 2.73
CA GLU A 415 -24.23 -12.14 1.35
C GLU A 415 -24.08 -10.83 0.59
N HIS A 416 -23.53 -10.88 -0.63
CA HIS A 416 -23.33 -9.71 -1.48
C HIS A 416 -24.23 -9.76 -2.72
N ARG A 417 -24.67 -8.59 -3.19
CA ARG A 417 -25.59 -8.47 -4.34
C ARG A 417 -25.00 -9.04 -5.63
N THR A 418 -23.73 -8.76 -5.91
CA THR A 418 -23.01 -9.20 -7.12
C THR A 418 -22.59 -10.68 -7.08
N VAL A 419 -22.76 -11.36 -5.94
CA VAL A 419 -22.43 -12.79 -5.78
C VAL A 419 -23.68 -13.61 -5.41
N PRO A 420 -24.59 -13.91 -6.37
CA PRO A 420 -25.84 -14.60 -6.10
C PRO A 420 -25.68 -15.94 -5.41
N TYR A 421 -26.54 -16.26 -4.44
CA TYR A 421 -26.67 -17.58 -3.82
C TYR A 421 -25.39 -18.11 -3.14
N LEU A 422 -24.53 -17.21 -2.68
CA LEU A 422 -23.32 -17.55 -1.95
C LEU A 422 -23.20 -16.66 -0.71
N ARG A 423 -22.67 -17.23 0.35
CA ARG A 423 -22.22 -16.47 1.52
C ARG A 423 -20.71 -16.31 1.42
N LEU A 424 -20.23 -15.08 1.54
CA LEU A 424 -18.81 -14.77 1.58
C LEU A 424 -18.34 -14.73 3.03
N ARG A 425 -17.06 -15.01 3.26
CA ARG A 425 -16.41 -14.89 4.55
C ARG A 425 -14.98 -14.40 4.38
N ARG A 426 -14.64 -13.32 5.07
CA ARG A 426 -13.28 -12.78 5.13
C ARG A 426 -12.77 -12.73 6.56
N ARG A 427 -11.45 -12.85 6.74
CA ARG A 427 -10.79 -12.77 8.05
C ARG A 427 -9.78 -11.65 8.04
N TYR A 428 -9.87 -10.78 9.02
CA TYR A 428 -8.95 -9.66 9.21
C TYR A 428 -8.18 -9.84 10.50
N ARG A 429 -6.85 -9.80 10.40
CA ARG A 429 -6.00 -9.75 11.60
C ARG A 429 -6.08 -8.35 12.19
N VAL A 430 -6.29 -8.31 13.50
CA VAL A 430 -6.28 -7.04 14.28
C VAL A 430 -4.86 -6.64 14.67
N PHE A 431 -3.98 -7.63 14.85
CA PHE A 431 -2.61 -7.41 15.29
C PHE A 431 -1.60 -8.18 14.43
N ASP A 432 -0.42 -7.59 14.25
CA ASP A 432 0.75 -8.26 13.66
C ASP A 432 1.32 -9.36 14.58
N ASP A 433 2.40 -10.02 14.15
CA ASP A 433 3.03 -11.10 14.90
C ASP A 433 3.75 -10.63 16.18
N ALA A 434 4.05 -9.33 16.28
CA ALA A 434 4.58 -8.69 17.47
C ALA A 434 3.46 -8.18 18.40
N GLY A 435 2.20 -8.18 17.97
CA GLY A 435 1.06 -7.73 18.75
C GLY A 435 0.78 -6.23 18.68
N HIS A 436 1.37 -5.50 17.72
CA HIS A 436 0.97 -4.14 17.38
C HIS A 436 -0.37 -4.14 16.64
N VAL A 437 -1.14 -3.07 16.79
CA VAL A 437 -2.41 -2.89 16.07
C VAL A 437 -2.09 -2.68 14.60
N GLN A 438 -2.71 -3.46 13.71
CA GLN A 438 -2.63 -3.20 12.27
C GLN A 438 -3.63 -2.11 11.92
N ASP A 439 -3.12 -1.03 11.35
CA ASP A 439 -4.01 -0.03 10.76
C ASP A 439 -4.57 -0.57 9.44
N ARG A 440 -5.85 -0.30 9.20
CA ARG A 440 -6.56 -0.75 8.00
C ARG A 440 -7.50 0.36 7.53
N PRO A 441 -6.95 1.52 7.11
CA PRO A 441 -7.76 2.56 6.50
C PRO A 441 -8.49 1.97 5.30
N TYR A 442 -9.72 2.44 5.06
CA TYR A 442 -10.54 2.03 3.92
C TYR A 442 -10.77 0.51 3.80
N VAL A 443 -10.71 -0.27 4.90
CA VAL A 443 -10.90 -1.74 4.86
C VAL A 443 -12.25 -2.17 4.25
N GLY A 444 -13.28 -1.33 4.37
CA GLY A 444 -14.57 -1.54 3.69
C GLY A 444 -14.46 -1.34 2.17
N VAL A 445 -13.76 -0.30 1.73
CA VAL A 445 -13.53 -0.03 0.30
C VAL A 445 -12.73 -1.16 -0.35
N HIS A 446 -11.66 -1.63 0.31
CA HIS A 446 -10.90 -2.78 -0.18
C HIS A 446 -11.72 -4.08 -0.21
N LEU A 447 -12.75 -4.20 0.63
CA LEU A 447 -13.68 -5.32 0.54
C LEU A 447 -14.57 -5.22 -0.70
N ASP A 448 -15.12 -4.03 -0.97
CA ASP A 448 -15.91 -3.77 -2.18
C ASP A 448 -15.08 -3.99 -3.45
N GLU A 449 -13.86 -3.45 -3.50
CA GLU A 449 -12.95 -3.57 -4.65
C GLU A 449 -12.59 -5.04 -4.97
N ASP A 450 -12.31 -5.86 -3.95
CA ASP A 450 -12.05 -7.29 -4.14
C ASP A 450 -13.27 -8.04 -4.71
N ILE A 451 -14.48 -7.62 -4.33
CA ILE A 451 -15.72 -8.23 -4.82
C ILE A 451 -16.03 -7.78 -6.25
N ASP A 452 -15.89 -6.48 -6.52
CA ASP A 452 -16.24 -5.86 -7.80
C ASP A 452 -15.23 -6.19 -8.90
N SER A 453 -13.94 -6.30 -8.57
CA SER A 453 -12.91 -6.71 -9.53
C SER A 453 -13.01 -8.20 -9.92
N GLY A 454 -13.89 -8.97 -9.26
CA GLY A 454 -14.16 -10.37 -9.59
C GLY A 454 -13.00 -11.32 -9.23
N HIS A 455 -11.95 -10.84 -8.58
CA HIS A 455 -10.79 -11.63 -8.13
C HIS A 455 -11.09 -12.50 -6.89
N ILE A 456 -12.31 -13.02 -6.78
CA ILE A 456 -12.71 -13.94 -5.72
C ILE A 456 -12.47 -15.39 -6.15
N ALA A 457 -12.25 -16.28 -5.18
CA ALA A 457 -12.06 -17.71 -5.44
C ALA A 457 -13.24 -18.33 -6.21
N ASP A 458 -13.00 -19.44 -6.92
CA ASP A 458 -14.04 -20.10 -7.69
C ASP A 458 -15.17 -20.57 -6.75
N ARG A 459 -16.42 -20.40 -7.18
CA ARG A 459 -17.60 -20.79 -6.39
C ARG A 459 -17.59 -22.27 -5.98
N SER A 460 -16.89 -23.12 -6.72
CA SER A 460 -16.71 -24.54 -6.40
C SER A 460 -15.80 -24.80 -5.19
N ASP A 461 -15.02 -23.81 -4.75
CA ASP A 461 -14.20 -23.86 -3.55
C ASP A 461 -15.03 -23.60 -2.27
N ALA A 462 -16.29 -23.18 -2.41
CA ALA A 462 -17.16 -22.94 -1.28
C ALA A 462 -17.42 -24.21 -0.45
N VAL A 463 -17.21 -24.11 0.86
CA VAL A 463 -17.45 -25.19 1.82
C VAL A 463 -18.73 -24.90 2.60
N ASP A 464 -19.67 -25.85 2.56
CA ASP A 464 -20.99 -25.73 3.21
C ASP A 464 -21.77 -24.44 2.81
N GLY A 465 -21.55 -23.95 1.58
CA GLY A 465 -22.21 -22.76 1.04
C GLY A 465 -21.55 -21.43 1.42
N VAL A 466 -20.37 -21.47 2.06
CA VAL A 466 -19.56 -20.31 2.39
C VAL A 466 -18.28 -20.33 1.56
N LEU A 467 -18.00 -19.24 0.86
CA LEU A 467 -16.75 -19.01 0.14
C LEU A 467 -15.85 -18.12 1.00
N ASP A 468 -14.65 -18.62 1.30
CA ASP A 468 -13.61 -17.79 1.90
C ASP A 468 -12.99 -16.89 0.81
N ILE A 469 -12.91 -15.60 1.10
CA ILE A 469 -12.29 -14.58 0.23
C ILE A 469 -11.15 -13.88 0.97
#